data_AF-L8PMA3-F1
#
_entry.id   AF-L8PMA3-F1
#
_cell.length_a   1.000
_cell.length_b   1.000
_cell.length_c   1.000
_cell.angle_alpha   90.00
_cell.angle_beta   90.00
_cell.angle_gamma   90.00
#
_symmetry.space_group_name_H-M   'P 1'
#
loop_
_entity.id
_entity.type
_entity.pdbx_description
1 polymer ?
#
loop_
_entity_poly.entity_id
_entity_poly.type
_entity_poly.pdbx_seq_one_letter_code
_entity_poly.pdbx_strand_id
1 'polypeptide(L)'
;MGEAAAWRAELLAAFDEQEPAGGERAMDLAEEHRLHIARWFTTCPPDTHRRIADDFASDPRAFALVVAPSQQRPGLAAHLRRAVHANAARRADPEENNR
;
A
#
# COMPACT_ATOMS: atom_id res chain seq x y z
N MET A 1 -12.90 -9.04 10.80
CA MET A 1 -12.35 -7.70 11.14
C MET A 1 -10.88 -7.71 11.60
N GLY A 2 -10.25 -8.86 11.89
CA GLY A 2 -8.84 -8.91 12.31
C GLY A 2 -7.81 -8.64 11.20
N GLU A 3 -8.08 -9.07 9.97
CA GLU A 3 -7.14 -8.95 8.83
C GLU A 3 -6.71 -7.49 8.56
N ALA A 4 -7.67 -6.58 8.37
CA ALA A 4 -7.36 -5.16 8.14
C ALA A 4 -6.67 -4.51 9.35
N ALA A 5 -6.94 -4.99 10.57
CA ALA A 5 -6.31 -4.47 11.78
C ALA A 5 -4.85 -4.93 11.90
N ALA A 6 -4.58 -6.20 11.58
CA ALA A 6 -3.22 -6.75 11.55
C ALA A 6 -2.38 -6.05 10.47
N TRP A 7 -2.92 -5.91 9.26
CA TRP A 7 -2.26 -5.18 8.17
C TRP A 7 -1.92 -3.74 8.56
N ARG A 8 -2.84 -3.02 9.21
CA ARG A 8 -2.58 -1.65 9.71
C ARG A 8 -1.46 -1.62 10.74
N ALA A 9 -1.46 -2.57 11.68
CA ALA A 9 -0.44 -2.62 12.73
C ALA A 9 0.95 -2.84 12.11
N GLU A 10 1.05 -3.72 11.13
CA GLU A 10 2.30 -4.01 10.44
C GLU A 10 2.76 -2.83 9.55
N LEU A 11 1.83 -2.15 8.88
CA LEU A 11 2.14 -0.91 8.14
C LEU A 11 2.74 0.16 9.06
N LEU A 12 2.17 0.33 10.26
CA LEU A 12 2.68 1.29 11.23
C LEU A 12 4.06 0.88 11.77
N ALA A 13 4.25 -0.41 12.06
CA ALA A 13 5.54 -0.93 12.52
C ALA A 13 6.64 -0.74 11.46
N ALA A 14 6.40 -1.15 10.21
CA ALA A 14 7.34 -0.97 9.12
C ALA A 14 7.70 0.52 8.90
N PHE A 15 6.71 1.41 9.01
CA PHE A 15 6.97 2.85 8.89
C PHE A 15 7.79 3.41 10.07
N ASP A 16 7.42 3.03 11.31
CA ASP A 16 8.12 3.47 12.52
C ASP A 16 9.57 2.92 12.56
N GLU A 17 9.83 1.74 11.97
CA GLU A 17 11.16 1.15 11.75
C GLU A 17 11.90 1.75 10.54
N GLN A 18 11.31 2.73 9.85
CA GLN A 18 11.88 3.42 8.70
C GLN A 18 12.20 2.50 7.51
N GLU A 19 11.41 1.43 7.34
CA GLU A 19 11.54 0.53 6.20
C GLU A 19 11.53 1.33 4.88
N PRO A 20 12.37 0.97 3.90
CA PRO A 20 12.30 1.59 2.59
C PRO A 20 10.95 1.28 1.93
N ALA A 21 10.29 2.29 1.37
CA ALA A 21 9.01 2.07 0.69
C ALA A 21 9.11 1.13 -0.53
N GLY A 22 10.30 1.03 -1.15
CA GLY A 22 10.58 0.05 -2.21
C GLY A 22 11.20 -1.26 -1.70
N GLY A 23 11.29 -1.46 -0.38
CA GLY A 23 11.75 -2.70 0.23
C GLY A 23 10.68 -3.79 0.19
N GLU A 24 11.11 -5.04 0.36
CA GLU A 24 10.24 -6.22 0.27
C GLU A 24 9.03 -6.13 1.22
N ARG A 25 9.28 -5.85 2.50
CA ARG A 25 8.24 -5.71 3.53
C ARG A 25 7.17 -4.67 3.18
N ALA A 26 7.56 -3.50 2.72
CA ALA A 26 6.63 -2.44 2.33
C ALA A 26 5.82 -2.82 1.08
N MET A 27 6.47 -3.45 0.09
CA MET A 27 5.80 -3.90 -1.13
C MET A 27 4.84 -5.07 -0.88
N ASP A 28 5.15 -5.96 0.07
CA ASP A 28 4.28 -7.07 0.42
C ASP A 28 3.03 -6.57 1.17
N LEU A 29 3.18 -5.59 2.07
CA LEU A 29 2.04 -4.89 2.66
C LEU A 29 1.18 -4.17 1.63
N ALA A 30 1.80 -3.57 0.61
CA ALA A 30 1.04 -3.01 -0.51
C ALA A 30 0.27 -4.11 -1.25
N GLU A 31 0.86 -5.27 -1.47
CA GLU A 31 0.17 -6.39 -2.14
C GLU A 31 -0.99 -6.95 -1.29
N GLU A 32 -0.78 -7.16 0.00
CA GLU A 32 -1.84 -7.57 0.93
C GLU A 32 -3.00 -6.59 0.89
N HIS A 33 -2.71 -5.28 0.88
CA HIS A 33 -3.74 -4.25 0.77
C HIS A 33 -4.50 -4.35 -0.56
N ARG A 34 -3.80 -4.57 -1.68
CA ARG A 34 -4.41 -4.74 -3.01
C ARG A 34 -5.36 -5.94 -3.03
N LEU A 35 -4.93 -7.07 -2.47
CA LEU A 35 -5.71 -8.30 -2.40
C LEU A 35 -6.92 -8.15 -1.47
N HIS A 36 -6.77 -7.42 -0.36
CA HIS A 36 -7.87 -7.08 0.52
C HIS A 36 -8.96 -6.28 -0.21
N ILE A 37 -8.57 -5.26 -0.98
CA ILE A 37 -9.49 -4.47 -1.81
C ILE A 37 -10.18 -5.38 -2.85
N ALA A 38 -9.40 -6.21 -3.54
CA ALA A 38 -9.89 -7.13 -4.57
C ALA A 38 -10.92 -8.14 -4.03
N ARG A 39 -10.72 -8.61 -2.80
CA ARG A 39 -11.56 -9.60 -2.16
C ARG A 39 -12.88 -9.02 -1.65
N TRP A 40 -12.86 -7.82 -1.09
CA TRP A 40 -13.98 -7.30 -0.31
C TRP A 40 -14.75 -6.16 -0.97
N PHE A 41 -14.16 -5.47 -1.96
CA PHE A 41 -14.75 -4.26 -2.53
C PHE A 41 -14.89 -4.33 -4.05
N THR A 42 -13.79 -4.44 -4.78
CA THR A 42 -13.80 -4.41 -6.26
C THR A 42 -12.51 -4.94 -6.83
N THR A 43 -12.54 -5.46 -8.07
CA THR A 43 -11.34 -5.89 -8.80
C THR A 43 -10.29 -4.77 -8.80
N CYS A 44 -9.11 -5.06 -8.26
CA CYS A 44 -8.05 -4.09 -8.05
C CYS A 44 -6.77 -4.50 -8.79
N PRO A 45 -6.70 -4.30 -10.12
CA PRO A 45 -5.44 -4.47 -10.86
C PRO A 45 -4.39 -3.44 -10.38
N PRO A 46 -3.08 -3.67 -10.61
CA PRO A 46 -2.01 -2.80 -10.10
C PRO A 46 -2.22 -1.31 -10.42
N ASP A 47 -2.69 -0.99 -11.62
CA ASP A 47 -2.96 0.39 -12.05
C ASP A 47 -4.09 1.06 -11.28
N THR A 48 -5.13 0.31 -10.94
CA THR A 48 -6.21 0.80 -10.09
C THR A 48 -5.69 1.06 -8.68
N HIS A 49 -4.84 0.16 -8.16
CA HIS A 49 -4.25 0.34 -6.84
C HIS A 49 -3.35 1.57 -6.75
N ARG A 50 -2.57 1.86 -7.79
CA ARG A 50 -1.79 3.10 -7.91
C ARG A 50 -2.66 4.35 -7.76
N ARG A 51 -3.79 4.43 -8.49
CA ARG A 51 -4.71 5.56 -8.41
C ARG A 51 -5.31 5.73 -7.01
N ILE A 52 -5.74 4.63 -6.38
CA ILE A 52 -6.24 4.65 -5.00
C ILE A 52 -5.16 5.19 -4.04
N ALA A 53 -3.91 4.79 -4.22
CA ALA A 53 -2.81 5.25 -3.38
C ALA A 53 -2.41 6.72 -3.64
N ASP A 54 -2.58 7.20 -4.87
CA ASP A 54 -2.43 8.62 -5.21
C ASP A 54 -3.48 9.47 -4.48
N ASP A 55 -4.73 8.99 -4.41
CA ASP A 55 -5.81 9.65 -3.67
C ASP A 55 -5.51 9.74 -2.17
N PHE A 56 -4.97 8.67 -1.56
CA PHE A 56 -4.58 8.69 -0.15
C PHE A 56 -3.51 9.74 0.17
N ALA A 57 -2.55 9.94 -0.73
CA ALA A 57 -1.51 10.95 -0.53
C ALA A 57 -2.03 12.38 -0.75
N SER A 58 -3.11 12.54 -1.53
CA SER A 58 -3.66 13.83 -1.93
C SER A 58 -4.80 14.31 -1.02
N ASP A 59 -5.59 13.39 -0.47
CA ASP A 59 -6.70 13.70 0.46
C ASP A 59 -6.57 12.90 1.77
N PRO A 60 -6.29 13.57 2.91
CA PRO A 60 -6.26 12.93 4.22
C PRO A 60 -7.56 12.19 4.59
N ARG A 61 -8.71 12.61 4.05
CA ARG A 61 -10.00 11.94 4.26
C ARG A 61 -10.05 10.58 3.58
N ALA A 62 -9.44 10.44 2.40
CA ALA A 62 -9.33 9.16 1.72
C ALA A 62 -8.42 8.21 2.52
N PHE A 63 -7.28 8.70 3.02
CA PHE A 63 -6.38 7.89 3.83
C PHE A 63 -6.99 7.48 5.19
N ALA A 64 -7.86 8.33 5.76
CA ALA A 64 -8.58 8.04 7.00
C ALA A 64 -9.52 6.81 6.92
N LEU A 65 -9.91 6.38 5.71
CA LEU A 65 -10.68 5.14 5.50
C LEU A 65 -9.85 3.88 5.76
N VAL A 66 -8.53 3.99 5.66
CA VAL A 66 -7.60 2.86 5.73
C VAL A 66 -6.80 2.88 7.03
N VAL A 67 -6.38 4.06 7.49
CA VAL A 67 -5.66 4.26 8.77
C VAL A 67 -6.34 5.36 9.56
N ALA A 68 -6.79 5.05 10.78
CA ALA A 68 -7.49 6.02 11.63
C ALA A 68 -6.64 7.27 11.90
N PRO A 69 -7.20 8.49 11.92
CA PRO A 69 -6.43 9.72 12.09
C PRO A 69 -5.51 9.74 13.33
N SER A 70 -5.93 9.12 14.43
CA SER A 70 -5.12 9.01 15.66
C SER A 70 -3.87 8.13 15.53
N GLN A 71 -3.80 7.29 14.50
CA GLN A 71 -2.69 6.38 14.25
C GLN A 71 -1.78 6.87 13.11
N GLN A 72 -2.22 7.87 12.34
CA GLN A 72 -1.43 8.37 11.21
C GLN A 72 -0.13 9.02 11.69
N ARG A 73 0.94 8.82 10.92
CA ARG A 73 2.23 9.49 11.10
C ARG A 73 2.45 10.51 9.97
N PRO A 74 3.16 11.61 10.21
CA PRO A 74 3.62 12.49 9.13
C PRO A 74 4.37 11.69 8.07
N GLY A 75 3.92 11.74 6.82
CA GLY A 75 4.54 11.04 5.69
C GLY A 75 4.09 9.58 5.47
N LEU A 76 3.25 9.00 6.34
CA LEU A 76 2.78 7.62 6.20
C LEU A 76 2.03 7.36 4.89
N ALA A 77 1.10 8.26 4.52
CA ALA A 77 0.35 8.15 3.26
C ALA A 77 1.27 8.18 2.04
N ALA A 78 2.29 9.05 2.05
CA ALA A 78 3.29 9.13 0.98
C ALA A 78 4.19 7.89 0.94
N HIS A 79 4.53 7.32 2.09
CA HIS A 79 5.25 6.05 2.17
C HIS A 79 4.43 4.90 1.55
N LEU A 80 3.17 4.73 1.97
CA LEU A 80 2.28 3.71 1.41
C LEU A 80 2.12 3.88 -0.10
N ARG A 81 1.92 5.12 -0.57
CA ARG A 81 1.87 5.42 -2.00
C ARG A 81 3.12 4.90 -2.73
N ARG A 82 4.32 5.22 -2.24
CA ARG A 82 5.56 4.75 -2.87
C ARG A 82 5.65 3.22 -2.89
N ALA A 83 5.22 2.55 -1.82
CA ALA A 83 5.20 1.09 -1.76
C ALA A 83 4.23 0.46 -2.76
N VAL A 84 3.04 1.05 -2.92
CA VAL A 84 2.07 0.63 -3.94
C VAL A 84 2.63 0.81 -5.35
N HIS A 85 3.27 1.95 -5.63
CA HIS A 85 3.88 2.19 -6.93
C HIS A 85 5.05 1.25 -7.21
N ALA A 86 5.89 0.95 -6.22
CA ALA A 86 7.00 -0.01 -6.34
C ALA A 86 6.50 -1.44 -6.58
N ASN A 87 5.49 -1.90 -5.82
CA ASN A 87 4.87 -3.21 -6.01
C ASN A 87 4.22 -3.33 -7.40
N ALA A 88 3.56 -2.26 -7.88
CA ALA A 88 2.99 -2.23 -9.22
C ALA A 88 4.07 -2.31 -10.30
N ALA A 89 5.20 -1.59 -10.14
CA ALA A 89 6.34 -1.66 -11.05
C ALA A 89 6.95 -3.06 -11.09
N ARG A 90 7.18 -3.70 -9.93
CA ARG A 90 7.65 -5.10 -9.81
C ARG A 90 6.76 -6.10 -10.57
N ARG A 91 5.47 -5.81 -10.71
CA ARG A 91 4.51 -6.65 -11.45
C ARG A 91 4.41 -6.30 -12.93
N ALA A 92 4.79 -5.08 -13.29
CA ALA A 92 4.87 -4.60 -14.67
C ALA A 92 6.22 -4.92 -15.32
N ASP A 93 7.24 -5.23 -14.53
CA ASP A 93 8.52 -5.82 -14.93
C ASP A 93 8.45 -7.35 -14.78
N PRO A 94 7.82 -8.10 -15.71
CA PRO A 94 7.87 -9.55 -15.68
C PRO A 94 9.28 -10.08 -15.94
N GLU A 95 10.03 -9.41 -16.81
CA GLU A 95 11.35 -9.84 -17.29
C GLU A 95 11.72 -8.89 -18.43
N GLU A 96 12.95 -8.44 -18.45
CA GLU A 96 13.68 -8.40 -19.70
C GLU A 96 13.59 -9.83 -20.30
N ASN A 97 12.95 -9.98 -21.46
CA ASN A 97 13.70 -10.56 -22.58
C ASN A 97 14.41 -11.90 -22.28
N ASN A 98 13.69 -13.00 -21.99
CA ASN A 98 14.33 -14.32 -22.00
C ASN A 98 13.45 -15.43 -22.60
N ARG A 99 13.53 -15.47 -23.94
CA ARG A 99 13.38 -16.60 -24.88
C ARG A 99 12.04 -16.80 -25.56
#